data_AF-A0AAJ2UK77-F1
#
_entry.id   AF-A0AAJ2UK77-F1
#
_cell.length_a   1.000
_cell.length_b   1.000
_cell.length_c   1.000
_cell.angle_alpha   90.00
_cell.angle_beta   90.00
_cell.angle_gamma   90.00
#
_symmetry.space_group_name_H-M   'P 1'
#
loop_
_entity.id
_entity.type
_entity.pdbx_description
1 polymer ?
#
loop_
_entity_poly.entity_id
_entity_poly.type
_entity_poly.pdbx_seq_one_letter_code
_entity_poly.pdbx_strand_id
1 'polypeptide(L)'
;QGDIFGLWGEPLKETAEQIAAVNAVADAAGRPHPRIWVSFRPIIAPTEELAWEKAHRTLGVLKAESASSDVFRHYRTSGRPANVGSQRLLDIAERGEVHDRCLWTAPAVATNAAGASTALVGTPETVAQALLDYVDIGCDLLSVRGYDPLNDAIDYARHVLPLVRQELAHRAAGAQAA
;
A
#
# COMPACT_ATOMS: atom_id res chain seq x y z
N GLN A 1 10.15 4.12 23.36
CA GLN A 1 9.83 2.75 22.97
C GLN A 1 9.01 2.82 21.69
N GLY A 2 9.29 1.95 20.72
CA GLY A 2 8.57 1.88 19.45
C GLY A 2 8.53 0.42 19.05
N ASP A 3 7.35 -0.16 19.05
CA ASP A 3 7.11 -1.59 18.82
C ASP A 3 6.57 -1.86 17.41
N ILE A 4 6.23 -0.78 16.68
CA ILE A 4 5.71 -0.81 15.31
C ILE A 4 6.50 0.20 14.48
N PHE A 5 6.94 -0.21 13.29
CA PHE A 5 7.55 0.67 12.31
C PHE A 5 6.64 0.81 11.08
N GLY A 6 6.34 2.05 10.70
CA GLY A 6 5.44 2.36 9.59
C GLY A 6 6.16 2.58 8.27
N LEU A 7 5.75 1.84 7.25
CA LEU A 7 6.19 1.96 5.87
C LEU A 7 5.02 2.41 4.99
N TRP A 8 5.37 3.02 3.86
CA TRP A 8 4.40 3.30 2.81
C TRP A 8 4.30 2.12 1.87
N GLY A 9 3.22 2.05 1.09
CA GLY A 9 3.09 1.05 0.03
C GLY A 9 4.08 1.31 -1.09
N GLU A 10 5.29 0.78 -0.97
CA GLU A 10 6.35 0.77 -1.97
C GLU A 10 6.44 -0.63 -2.60
N PRO A 11 7.13 -0.84 -3.74
CA PRO A 11 7.25 -2.16 -4.32
C PRO A 11 7.89 -3.17 -3.36
N LEU A 12 7.64 -4.46 -3.58
CA LEU A 12 8.03 -5.54 -2.67
C LEU A 12 9.54 -5.53 -2.37
N LYS A 13 10.36 -5.29 -3.40
CA LYS A 13 11.82 -5.23 -3.26
C LYS A 13 12.25 -4.11 -2.31
N GLU A 14 11.85 -2.87 -2.59
CA GLU A 14 12.18 -1.70 -1.78
C GLU A 14 11.61 -1.80 -0.35
N THR A 15 10.45 -2.43 -0.21
CA THR A 15 9.85 -2.68 1.10
C THR A 15 10.69 -3.67 1.90
N ALA A 16 11.10 -4.80 1.30
CA ALA A 16 11.93 -5.80 1.96
C ALA A 16 13.31 -5.23 2.36
N GLU A 17 13.92 -4.41 1.51
CA GLU A 17 15.18 -3.71 1.83
C GLU A 17 15.03 -2.77 3.03
N GLN A 18 13.91 -2.06 3.15
CA GLN A 18 13.62 -1.20 4.31
C GLN A 18 13.38 -2.00 5.59
N ILE A 19 12.65 -3.11 5.51
CA ILE A 19 12.43 -4.00 6.65
C ILE A 19 13.78 -4.52 7.16
N ALA A 20 14.65 -4.99 6.26
CA ALA A 20 15.99 -5.45 6.62
C ALA A 20 16.83 -4.35 7.29
N ALA A 21 16.79 -3.12 6.76
CA ALA A 21 17.50 -1.99 7.34
C ALA A 21 16.99 -1.64 8.76
N VAL A 22 15.67 -1.64 8.97
CA VAL A 22 15.07 -1.40 10.29
C VAL A 22 15.46 -2.49 11.29
N ASN A 23 15.42 -3.75 10.87
CA ASN A 23 15.80 -4.88 11.72
C ASN A 23 17.29 -4.83 12.10
N ALA A 24 18.17 -4.48 11.16
CA ALA A 24 19.60 -4.31 11.47
C ALA A 24 19.86 -3.22 12.52
N VAL A 25 19.08 -2.12 12.48
CA VAL A 25 19.15 -1.07 13.51
C VAL A 25 18.64 -1.58 14.87
N ALA A 26 17.58 -2.39 14.88
CA ALA A 26 17.06 -3.00 16.11
C ALA A 26 18.09 -3.98 16.73
N ASP A 27 18.72 -4.81 15.91
CA ASP A 27 19.77 -5.75 16.32
C ASP A 27 20.97 -5.02 16.93
N ALA A 28 21.47 -3.97 16.25
CA ALA A 28 22.58 -3.17 16.75
C ALA A 28 22.26 -2.45 18.08
N ALA A 29 20.97 -2.14 18.32
CA ALA A 29 20.50 -1.56 19.57
C ALA A 29 20.19 -2.60 20.66
N GLY A 30 20.31 -3.91 20.38
CA GLY A 30 19.95 -4.99 21.31
C GLY A 30 18.46 -5.01 21.63
N ARG A 31 17.60 -4.63 20.67
CA ARG A 31 16.15 -4.53 20.83
C ARG A 31 15.43 -5.56 19.95
N PRO A 32 14.22 -6.02 20.33
CA PRO A 32 13.42 -6.87 19.45
C PRO A 32 13.08 -6.14 18.15
N HIS A 33 12.94 -6.90 17.07
CA HIS A 33 12.48 -6.38 15.78
C HIS A 33 11.09 -5.77 15.94
N PRO A 34 10.85 -4.56 15.41
CA PRO A 34 9.52 -3.96 15.44
C PRO A 34 8.60 -4.69 14.47
N ARG A 35 7.31 -4.68 14.77
CA ARG A 35 6.30 -5.14 13.82
C ARG A 35 6.19 -4.15 12.67
N ILE A 36 6.05 -4.65 11.45
CA ILE A 36 6.00 -3.79 10.28
C ILE A 36 4.55 -3.47 9.93
N TRP A 37 4.25 -2.18 9.84
CA TRP A 37 2.97 -1.65 9.41
C TRP A 37 3.09 -1.02 8.02
N VAL A 38 2.25 -1.43 7.08
CA VAL A 38 2.21 -0.86 5.73
C VAL A 38 0.78 -0.46 5.38
N SER A 39 0.64 0.63 4.62
CA SER A 39 -0.67 1.17 4.25
C SER A 39 -0.86 1.23 2.73
N PHE A 40 -2.03 0.77 2.27
CA PHE A 40 -2.45 0.81 0.87
C PHE A 40 -3.86 1.42 0.72
N ARG A 41 -4.19 1.83 -0.50
CA ARG A 41 -5.54 2.29 -0.88
C ARG A 41 -6.13 1.41 -1.99
N PRO A 42 -6.60 0.18 -1.69
CA PRO A 42 -7.02 -0.75 -2.74
C PRO A 42 -8.20 -0.23 -3.58
N ILE A 43 -8.18 -0.48 -4.88
CA ILE A 43 -9.28 -0.18 -5.80
C ILE A 43 -9.69 -1.51 -6.42
N ILE A 44 -10.78 -2.07 -5.90
CA ILE A 44 -11.31 -3.35 -6.37
C ILE A 44 -12.54 -3.20 -7.25
N ALA A 45 -12.69 -4.12 -8.20
CA ALA A 45 -13.89 -4.34 -8.98
C ALA A 45 -13.99 -5.82 -9.43
N PRO A 46 -15.14 -6.30 -9.94
CA PRO A 46 -15.32 -7.70 -10.33
C PRO A 46 -14.41 -8.20 -11.46
N THR A 47 -13.86 -7.30 -12.29
CA THR A 47 -12.87 -7.64 -13.33
C THR A 47 -11.72 -6.65 -13.29
N GLU A 48 -10.58 -7.04 -13.86
CA GLU A 48 -9.41 -6.16 -13.98
C GLU A 48 -9.74 -4.87 -14.73
N GLU A 49 -10.46 -4.97 -15.86
CA GLU A 49 -10.84 -3.82 -16.68
C GLU A 49 -11.67 -2.80 -15.88
N LEU A 50 -12.66 -3.29 -15.13
CA LEU A 50 -13.50 -2.44 -14.29
C LEU A 50 -12.71 -1.81 -13.12
N ALA A 51 -11.73 -2.53 -12.58
CA ALA A 51 -10.90 -2.02 -11.49
C ALA A 51 -10.02 -0.87 -11.98
N TRP A 52 -9.41 -1.03 -13.16
CA TRP A 52 -8.63 0.01 -13.81
C TRP A 52 -9.50 1.19 -14.26
N GLU A 53 -10.71 0.96 -14.77
CA GLU A 53 -11.64 2.06 -15.08
C GLU A 53 -11.98 2.86 -13.80
N LYS A 54 -12.32 2.17 -12.70
CA LYS A 54 -12.54 2.79 -11.39
C LYS A 54 -11.31 3.58 -10.94
N ALA A 55 -10.11 3.02 -11.10
CA ALA A 55 -8.85 3.66 -10.72
C ALA A 55 -8.59 4.97 -11.48
N HIS A 56 -8.73 4.96 -12.81
CA HIS A 56 -8.54 6.16 -13.62
C HIS A 56 -9.61 7.23 -13.32
N ARG A 57 -10.87 6.84 -13.09
CA ARG A 57 -11.93 7.76 -12.65
C ARG A 57 -11.59 8.40 -11.31
N THR A 58 -11.16 7.60 -10.33
CA THR A 58 -10.73 8.09 -9.01
C THR A 58 -9.55 9.05 -9.13
N LEU A 59 -8.57 8.75 -9.99
CA LEU A 59 -7.45 9.65 -10.25
C LEU A 59 -7.89 10.98 -10.88
N GLY A 60 -8.88 10.95 -11.77
CA GLY A 60 -9.50 12.16 -12.32
C GLY A 60 -10.08 13.05 -11.23
N VAL A 61 -10.83 12.47 -10.29
CA VAL A 61 -11.37 13.20 -9.13
C VAL A 61 -10.25 13.74 -8.25
N LEU A 62 -9.23 12.93 -7.92
CA LEU A 62 -8.09 13.37 -7.12
C LEU A 62 -7.34 14.54 -7.76
N LYS A 63 -7.13 14.53 -9.07
CA LYS A 63 -6.48 15.64 -9.78
C LYS A 63 -7.32 16.91 -9.74
N ALA A 64 -8.64 16.79 -9.88
CA ALA A 64 -9.56 17.91 -9.78
C ALA A 64 -9.63 18.49 -8.34
N GLU A 65 -9.64 17.63 -7.32
CA GLU A 65 -9.62 18.04 -5.91
C GLU A 65 -8.25 18.57 -5.47
N SER A 66 -7.15 17.99 -5.97
CA SER A 66 -5.81 18.50 -5.72
C SER A 66 -5.64 19.91 -6.26
N ALA A 67 -6.46 20.35 -7.23
CA ALA A 67 -6.51 21.75 -7.66
C ALA A 67 -7.30 22.64 -6.66
N SER A 68 -8.35 22.13 -6.03
CA SER A 68 -9.37 22.93 -5.31
C SER A 68 -9.44 22.76 -3.78
N SER A 69 -8.83 21.73 -3.20
CA SER A 69 -9.06 21.29 -1.82
C SER A 69 -8.01 21.79 -0.80
N ASP A 70 -8.50 22.26 0.34
CA ASP A 70 -7.72 22.68 1.50
C ASP A 70 -7.16 21.51 2.34
N VAL A 71 -7.68 20.30 2.13
CA VAL A 71 -7.31 19.11 2.93
C VAL A 71 -5.85 18.68 2.65
N PHE A 72 -5.38 18.88 1.42
CA PHE A 72 -3.99 18.65 1.04
C PHE A 72 -3.09 19.87 1.20
N ARG A 73 -3.62 21.02 1.63
CA ARG A 73 -2.88 22.29 1.71
C ARG A 73 -1.60 22.17 2.55
N HIS A 74 -1.63 21.38 3.63
CA HIS A 74 -0.45 21.15 4.49
C HIS A 74 0.66 20.29 3.85
N TYR A 75 0.32 19.51 2.82
CA TYR A 75 1.28 18.69 2.07
C TYR A 75 1.62 19.27 0.69
N ARG A 76 0.94 20.36 0.29
CA ARG A 76 1.23 21.11 -0.94
C ARG A 76 2.53 21.90 -0.75
N THR A 77 3.66 21.21 -0.84
CA THR A 77 4.96 21.85 -1.02
C THR A 77 5.15 22.15 -2.51
N SER A 78 5.60 23.35 -2.85
CA SER A 78 6.11 23.62 -4.19
C SER A 78 7.42 22.85 -4.39
N GLY A 79 7.51 22.09 -5.48
CA GLY A 79 8.69 21.27 -5.78
C GLY A 79 8.76 19.95 -5.01
N ARG A 80 9.96 19.38 -4.96
CA ARG A 80 10.21 18.04 -4.41
C ARG A 80 10.04 18.03 -2.89
N PRO A 81 9.22 17.12 -2.32
CA PRO A 81 8.98 17.07 -0.88
C PRO A 81 10.26 16.83 -0.07
N ALA A 82 10.37 17.40 1.14
CA ALA A 82 11.50 17.14 2.04
C ALA A 82 11.47 15.74 2.69
N ASN A 83 10.30 15.09 2.73
CA ASN A 83 10.12 13.77 3.31
C ASN A 83 10.77 12.70 2.42
N VAL A 84 11.68 11.88 2.99
CA VAL A 84 12.41 10.84 2.24
C VAL A 84 11.49 9.77 1.66
N GLY A 85 10.42 9.38 2.37
CA GLY A 85 9.41 8.48 1.82
C GLY A 85 8.72 9.07 0.57
N SER A 86 8.41 10.37 0.58
CA SER A 86 7.79 11.06 -0.56
C SER A 86 8.71 11.08 -1.75
N GLN A 87 10.00 11.36 -1.51
CA GLN A 87 11.01 11.30 -2.55
C GLN A 87 11.11 9.88 -3.14
N ARG A 88 11.17 8.84 -2.29
CA ARG A 88 11.21 7.45 -2.78
C ARG A 88 9.97 7.09 -3.60
N LEU A 89 8.76 7.45 -3.17
CA LEU A 89 7.56 7.17 -3.94
C LEU A 89 7.55 7.85 -5.31
N LEU A 90 8.05 9.08 -5.40
CA LEU A 90 8.19 9.78 -6.67
C LEU A 90 9.25 9.09 -7.56
N ASP A 91 10.39 8.70 -7.00
CA ASP A 91 11.44 7.97 -7.73
C ASP A 91 10.98 6.56 -8.16
N ILE A 92 10.13 5.92 -7.38
CA ILE A 92 9.44 4.67 -7.76
C ILE A 92 8.53 4.96 -8.96
N ALA A 93 7.69 5.99 -8.88
CA ALA A 93 6.75 6.33 -9.94
C ALA A 93 7.41 6.74 -11.26
N GLU A 94 8.60 7.36 -11.22
CA GLU A 94 9.39 7.66 -12.41
C GLU A 94 9.88 6.41 -13.15
N ARG A 95 10.03 5.28 -12.44
CA ARG A 95 10.47 3.99 -13.02
C ARG A 95 9.33 3.19 -13.63
N GLY A 96 8.08 3.51 -13.28
CA GLY A 96 6.89 2.83 -13.76
C GLY A 96 5.64 3.28 -13.02
N GLU A 97 4.50 3.18 -13.68
CA GLU A 97 3.22 3.51 -13.05
C GLU A 97 2.65 2.34 -12.25
N VAL A 98 2.96 1.11 -12.67
CA VAL A 98 2.51 -0.14 -12.05
C VAL A 98 3.71 -1.01 -11.71
N HIS A 99 3.76 -1.51 -10.48
CA HIS A 99 4.79 -2.40 -9.97
C HIS A 99 4.19 -3.68 -9.39
N ASP A 100 5.04 -4.71 -9.28
CA ASP A 100 4.69 -6.03 -8.74
C ASP A 100 3.42 -6.58 -9.41
N ARG A 101 2.46 -7.09 -8.63
CA ARG A 101 1.17 -7.55 -9.16
C ARG A 101 0.32 -6.40 -9.69
N CYS A 102 0.12 -5.39 -8.85
CA CYS A 102 -0.89 -4.37 -9.07
C CYS A 102 -0.68 -3.07 -8.26
N LEU A 103 0.55 -2.80 -7.80
CA LEU A 103 0.85 -1.58 -7.07
C LEU A 103 0.93 -0.39 -8.04
N TRP A 104 -0.08 0.47 -7.98
CA TRP A 104 -0.23 1.64 -8.82
C TRP A 104 0.19 2.94 -8.11
N THR A 105 1.07 3.70 -8.77
CA THR A 105 1.76 4.86 -8.18
C THR A 105 1.20 6.21 -8.64
N ALA A 106 0.33 6.25 -9.65
CA ALA A 106 -0.20 7.50 -10.18
C ALA A 106 -0.92 8.39 -9.14
N PRO A 107 -1.67 7.85 -8.14
CA PRO A 107 -2.27 8.70 -7.12
C PRO A 107 -1.22 9.34 -6.21
N ALA A 108 -0.04 8.73 -6.02
CA ALA A 108 1.08 9.36 -5.33
C ALA A 108 1.62 10.54 -6.13
N VAL A 109 1.81 10.39 -7.44
CA VAL A 109 2.24 11.52 -8.31
C VAL A 109 1.22 12.67 -8.26
N ALA A 110 -0.08 12.36 -8.35
CA ALA A 110 -1.14 13.37 -8.36
C ALA A 110 -1.25 14.19 -7.06
N THR A 111 -0.75 13.66 -5.93
CA THR A 111 -0.75 14.33 -4.63
C THR A 111 0.64 14.79 -4.19
N ASN A 112 1.64 14.77 -5.08
CA ASN A 112 3.05 15.03 -4.76
C ASN A 112 3.58 14.14 -3.61
N ALA A 113 3.17 12.88 -3.64
CA ALA A 113 3.43 11.85 -2.63
C ALA A 113 3.07 12.30 -1.21
N ALA A 114 1.95 13.03 -1.06
CA ALA A 114 1.41 13.41 0.23
C ALA A 114 0.87 12.17 0.98
N GLY A 115 1.71 11.59 1.84
CA GLY A 115 1.39 10.41 2.63
C GLY A 115 1.31 9.12 1.82
N ALA A 116 0.81 8.05 2.45
CA ALA A 116 0.63 6.74 1.84
C ALA A 116 -0.48 6.78 0.78
N SER A 117 -0.07 6.95 -0.47
CA SER A 117 -0.93 7.36 -1.58
C SER A 117 -0.99 6.35 -2.73
N THR A 118 -0.20 5.28 -2.68
CA THR A 118 -0.26 4.19 -3.66
C THR A 118 -1.50 3.31 -3.47
N ALA A 119 -1.94 2.69 -4.56
CA ALA A 119 -3.14 1.87 -4.62
C ALA A 119 -2.82 0.46 -5.12
N LEU A 120 -3.50 -0.56 -4.60
CA LEU A 120 -3.51 -1.90 -5.18
C LEU A 120 -4.76 -2.01 -6.06
N VAL A 121 -4.61 -2.19 -7.37
CA VAL A 121 -5.73 -2.11 -8.34
C VAL A 121 -6.00 -3.45 -9.00
N GLY A 122 -7.20 -3.99 -8.88
CA GLY A 122 -7.54 -5.22 -9.60
C GLY A 122 -8.80 -5.90 -9.07
N THR A 123 -8.95 -7.19 -9.39
CA THR A 123 -9.98 -8.03 -8.77
C THR A 123 -9.74 -8.21 -7.26
N PRO A 124 -10.76 -8.60 -6.46
CA PRO A 124 -10.55 -8.96 -5.06
C PRO A 124 -9.46 -10.02 -4.87
N GLU A 125 -9.35 -10.98 -5.78
CA GLU A 125 -8.33 -12.03 -5.80
C GLU A 125 -6.93 -11.45 -6.05
N THR A 126 -6.78 -10.61 -7.08
CA THR A 126 -5.51 -9.94 -7.39
C THR A 126 -5.02 -9.10 -6.20
N VAL A 127 -5.92 -8.32 -5.59
CA VAL A 127 -5.59 -7.50 -4.43
C VAL A 127 -5.28 -8.35 -3.19
N ALA A 128 -6.04 -9.42 -2.95
CA ALA A 128 -5.75 -10.34 -1.84
C ALA A 128 -4.36 -10.98 -1.98
N GLN A 129 -4.00 -11.42 -3.19
CA GLN A 129 -2.66 -11.96 -3.47
C GLN A 129 -1.57 -10.92 -3.25
N ALA A 130 -1.76 -9.68 -3.73
CA ALA A 130 -0.79 -8.61 -3.52
C ALA A 130 -0.59 -8.32 -2.01
N LEU A 131 -1.67 -8.27 -1.22
CA LEU A 131 -1.56 -8.10 0.23
C LEU A 131 -0.78 -9.24 0.90
N LEU A 132 -0.97 -10.49 0.44
CA LEU A 132 -0.23 -11.65 0.93
C LEU A 132 1.25 -11.61 0.56
N ASP A 133 1.61 -11.11 -0.63
CA ASP A 133 3.03 -10.94 -0.97
C ASP A 133 3.73 -10.00 0.02
N TYR A 134 3.05 -8.96 0.51
CA TYR A 134 3.60 -8.09 1.57
C TYR A 134 3.72 -8.81 2.91
N VAL A 135 2.76 -9.68 3.26
CA VAL A 135 2.87 -10.52 4.46
C VAL A 135 4.09 -11.42 4.36
N ASP A 136 4.35 -11.99 3.18
CA ASP A 136 5.47 -12.91 2.93
C ASP A 136 6.85 -12.26 3.12
N ILE A 137 6.95 -10.94 2.98
CA ILE A 137 8.20 -10.18 3.26
C ILE A 137 8.25 -9.57 4.67
N GLY A 138 7.29 -9.90 5.54
CA GLY A 138 7.32 -9.51 6.95
C GLY A 138 6.44 -8.31 7.32
N CYS A 139 5.46 -7.92 6.49
CA CYS A 139 4.46 -6.93 6.88
C CYS A 139 3.37 -7.54 7.79
N ASP A 140 3.46 -7.33 9.09
CA ASP A 140 2.53 -7.87 10.09
C ASP A 140 1.19 -7.15 10.16
N LEU A 141 1.17 -5.86 9.82
CA LEU A 141 0.04 -4.97 10.00
C LEU A 141 -0.29 -4.29 8.66
N LEU A 142 -1.37 -4.72 8.03
CA LEU A 142 -1.85 -4.14 6.77
C LEU A 142 -2.97 -3.12 7.07
N SER A 143 -2.72 -1.85 6.81
CA SER A 143 -3.76 -0.82 6.83
C SER A 143 -4.32 -0.60 5.43
N VAL A 144 -5.63 -0.76 5.28
CA VAL A 144 -6.33 -0.49 4.03
C VAL A 144 -7.28 0.68 4.22
N ARG A 145 -7.12 1.72 3.39
CA ARG A 145 -7.99 2.90 3.40
C ARG A 145 -8.37 3.30 1.98
N GLY A 146 -9.62 3.06 1.62
CA GLY A 146 -10.17 3.39 0.31
C GLY A 146 -10.28 4.89 0.02
N TYR A 147 -10.78 5.20 -1.17
CA TYR A 147 -11.08 6.57 -1.61
C TYR A 147 -12.51 6.98 -1.24
N ASP A 148 -13.39 6.01 -1.06
CA ASP A 148 -14.72 6.13 -0.47
C ASP A 148 -14.75 5.28 0.83
N PRO A 149 -14.34 5.84 1.99
CA PRO A 149 -13.97 5.04 3.15
C PRO A 149 -15.02 4.05 3.65
N LEU A 150 -16.31 4.41 3.60
CA LEU A 150 -17.38 3.55 4.09
C LEU A 150 -17.66 2.40 3.11
N ASN A 151 -17.90 2.74 1.83
CA ASN A 151 -18.26 1.75 0.83
C ASN A 151 -17.08 0.82 0.53
N ASP A 152 -15.87 1.37 0.40
CA ASP A 152 -14.68 0.56 0.18
C ASP A 152 -14.41 -0.38 1.37
N ALA A 153 -14.63 0.05 2.63
CA ALA A 153 -14.48 -0.84 3.78
C ALA A 153 -15.48 -2.01 3.77
N ILE A 154 -16.73 -1.77 3.35
CA ILE A 154 -17.74 -2.81 3.17
C ILE A 154 -17.30 -3.79 2.08
N ASP A 155 -16.84 -3.29 0.93
CA ASP A 155 -16.40 -4.12 -0.17
C ASP A 155 -15.15 -4.94 0.20
N TYR A 156 -14.17 -4.36 0.90
CA TYR A 156 -13.00 -5.09 1.39
C TYR A 156 -13.38 -6.20 2.36
N ALA A 157 -14.30 -5.90 3.30
CA ALA A 157 -14.76 -6.89 4.27
C ALA A 157 -15.51 -8.05 3.60
N ARG A 158 -16.26 -7.77 2.53
CA ARG A 158 -17.04 -8.77 1.80
C ARG A 158 -16.21 -9.60 0.83
N HIS A 159 -15.25 -8.97 0.14
CA HIS A 159 -14.62 -9.57 -1.04
C HIS A 159 -13.12 -9.87 -0.88
N VAL A 160 -12.36 -9.09 -0.11
CA VAL A 160 -10.90 -9.24 0.00
C VAL A 160 -10.51 -9.99 1.27
N LEU A 161 -11.06 -9.58 2.41
CA LEU A 161 -10.71 -10.12 3.71
C LEU A 161 -10.94 -11.64 3.83
N PRO A 162 -12.03 -12.23 3.29
CA PRO A 162 -12.21 -13.68 3.32
C PRO A 162 -11.11 -14.42 2.54
N LEU A 163 -10.70 -13.90 1.38
CA LEU A 163 -9.67 -14.52 0.52
C LEU A 163 -8.31 -14.53 1.23
N VAL A 164 -7.91 -13.40 1.81
CA VAL A 164 -6.66 -13.30 2.59
C VAL A 164 -6.67 -14.29 3.75
N ARG A 165 -7.76 -14.34 4.53
CA ARG A 165 -7.88 -15.25 5.68
C ARG A 165 -7.87 -16.71 5.28
N GLN A 166 -8.57 -17.06 4.20
CA GLN A 166 -8.60 -18.42 3.68
C GLN A 166 -7.21 -18.88 3.27
N GLU A 167 -6.46 -18.05 2.55
CA GLU A 167 -5.12 -18.39 2.10
C GLU A 167 -4.12 -18.48 3.26
N LEU A 168 -4.18 -17.58 4.25
CA LEU A 168 -3.37 -17.71 5.46
C LEU A 168 -3.66 -18.99 6.24
N ALA A 169 -4.95 -19.37 6.36
CA ALA A 169 -5.34 -20.62 7.01
C ALA A 169 -4.85 -21.85 6.23
N HIS A 170 -4.93 -21.80 4.90
CA HIS A 170 -4.42 -22.86 4.03
C HIS A 170 -2.90 -23.04 4.17
N ARG A 171 -2.12 -21.94 4.16
CA ARG A 171 -0.67 -21.97 4.39
C ARG A 171 -0.30 -22.52 5.76
N ALA A 172 -1.02 -22.13 6.81
CA ALA A 172 -0.80 -22.62 8.16
C ALA A 172 -1.05 -24.14 8.28
N ALA A 173 -2.09 -24.66 7.63
CA ALA A 173 -2.37 -26.09 7.59
C ALA A 173 -1.30 -26.87 6.81
N GLY A 174 -0.83 -26.32 5.68
CA GLY A 174 0.25 -26.92 4.89
C GLY A 174 1.58 -26.99 5.65
N ALA A 175 1.93 -25.96 6.42
CA ALA A 175 3.14 -25.93 7.25
C ALA A 175 3.11 -26.91 8.42
N GLN A 176 1.93 -27.30 8.91
CA GLN A 176 1.78 -28.32 9.97
C GLN A 176 1.85 -29.76 9.44
N ALA A 177 1.66 -29.95 8.14
CA ALA A 177 1.69 -31.24 7.49
C ALA A 177 3.07 -31.61 6.91
N ALA A 178 4.00 -30.66 6.85
CA ALA A 178 5.38 -30.81 6.37
C ALA A 178 6.36 -31.01 7.53
#